data_AF-A0A7C5FVA3-F1
#
_entry.id   AF-A0A7C5FVA3-F1
#
_cell.length_a   1.000
_cell.length_b   1.000
_cell.length_c   1.000
_cell.angle_alpha   90.00
_cell.angle_beta   90.00
_cell.angle_gamma   90.00
#
_symmetry.space_group_name_H-M   'P 1'
#
loop_
_entity.id
_entity.type
_entity.pdbx_description
1 polymer ?
#
loop_
_entity_poly.entity_id
_entity_poly.type
_entity_poly.pdbx_seq_one_letter_code
_entity_poly.pdbx_strand_id
1 'polypeptide(L)'
;MADTKFSQSLRRWPLLTLAIIAANVLFYVLISRDPASIQVYGLIPSHLRIGKMITSCFLHAGWGHVLVNMVMLFIFGRDVERAMGKIEYAMFYIGACLASSILHTAVVLAAMPAPYADQPVVGASGAVAGVVAIYAVRYHRKVFDFFGAAIPALVVILAWLVMQMALAVIGLYRNDFLGLGLKQVSYWSHLGGFTFGLVTARISNMALQGEREHLIAEAKRYYDAGSTLEATHRYEALIKCDPDNAFAHAELGRLWAILEEEDQSLPSYMMAIELYILQGREGEALACADEMKRFWPSATIPTQTRFRFASFLEESGRTERAITAFRKLAEDSADSVEAEMALLKVGQLQLSYRKDAAAAKSTLEGFLARYPRSEWRRFAEETLARADN
;
A
#
# COMPACT_ATOMS: atom_id res chain seq x y z
N MET A 1 -19.65 -2.09 -6.93
CA MET A 1 -19.87 -3.55 -7.05
C MET A 1 -19.55 -4.19 -5.71
N ALA A 2 -20.49 -4.93 -5.13
CA ALA A 2 -20.33 -5.52 -3.80
C ALA A 2 -19.34 -6.70 -3.83
N ASP A 3 -18.24 -6.55 -3.11
CA ASP A 3 -17.21 -7.58 -2.94
C ASP A 3 -17.78 -8.69 -2.04
N THR A 4 -17.97 -9.90 -2.57
CA THR A 4 -18.60 -11.00 -1.83
C THR A 4 -17.62 -11.61 -0.81
N LYS A 5 -18.13 -12.18 0.30
CA LYS A 5 -17.27 -12.90 1.28
C LYS A 5 -16.40 -13.99 0.62
N PHE A 6 -16.85 -14.53 -0.51
CA PHE A 6 -16.10 -15.49 -1.31
C PHE A 6 -14.90 -14.87 -2.05
N SER A 7 -15.07 -13.69 -2.68
CA SER A 7 -13.95 -12.94 -3.30
C SER A 7 -12.92 -12.50 -2.26
N GLN A 8 -13.39 -12.08 -1.07
CA GLN A 8 -12.52 -11.78 0.08
C GLN A 8 -11.76 -13.01 0.57
N SER A 9 -12.36 -14.21 0.54
CA SER A 9 -11.68 -15.45 0.91
C SER A 9 -10.61 -15.86 -0.12
N LEU A 10 -10.89 -15.74 -1.42
CA LEU A 10 -9.94 -16.02 -2.50
C LEU A 10 -8.76 -15.02 -2.54
N ARG A 11 -8.93 -13.83 -1.95
CA ARG A 11 -7.86 -12.86 -1.71
C ARG A 11 -6.88 -13.28 -0.60
N ARG A 12 -7.30 -14.18 0.32
CA ARG A 12 -6.47 -14.63 1.45
C ARG A 12 -5.52 -15.79 1.12
N TRP A 13 -5.85 -16.57 0.09
CA TRP A 13 -5.05 -17.71 -0.35
C TRP A 13 -3.92 -17.27 -1.29
N PRO A 14 -2.69 -17.74 -1.10
CA PRO A 14 -1.54 -17.40 -1.95
C PRO A 14 -1.55 -18.21 -3.25
N LEU A 15 -2.61 -18.02 -4.05
CA LEU A 15 -2.86 -18.84 -5.24
C LEU A 15 -1.72 -18.71 -6.25
N LEU A 16 -1.14 -17.53 -6.41
CA LEU A 16 -0.07 -17.32 -7.38
C LEU A 16 1.24 -17.94 -6.89
N THR A 17 1.57 -17.80 -5.61
CA THR A 17 2.72 -18.48 -5.00
C THR A 17 2.59 -20.00 -5.17
N LEU A 18 1.42 -20.57 -4.90
CA LEU A 18 1.16 -21.99 -5.10
C LEU A 18 1.23 -22.41 -6.57
N ALA A 19 0.74 -21.59 -7.48
CA ALA A 19 0.83 -21.84 -8.92
C ALA A 19 2.29 -21.82 -9.41
N ILE A 20 3.10 -20.85 -8.94
CA ILE A 20 4.53 -20.78 -9.25
C ILE A 20 5.24 -22.01 -8.68
N ILE A 21 4.94 -22.41 -7.44
CA ILE A 21 5.51 -23.62 -6.84
C ILE A 21 5.16 -24.86 -7.67
N ALA A 22 3.89 -25.04 -8.00
CA ALA A 22 3.43 -26.16 -8.81
C ALA A 22 4.11 -26.19 -10.18
N ALA A 23 4.23 -25.04 -10.84
CA ALA A 23 4.94 -24.93 -12.12
C ALA A 23 6.41 -25.34 -11.98
N ASN A 24 7.13 -24.82 -10.99
CA ASN A 24 8.54 -25.17 -10.76
C ASN A 24 8.75 -26.66 -10.48
N VAL A 25 7.87 -27.27 -9.68
CA VAL A 25 7.92 -28.72 -9.41
C VAL A 25 7.61 -29.52 -10.68
N LEU A 26 6.61 -29.11 -11.45
CA LEU A 26 6.25 -29.75 -12.71
C LEU A 26 7.39 -29.68 -13.74
N PHE A 27 7.98 -28.49 -13.95
CA PHE A 27 9.14 -28.29 -14.83
C PHE A 27 10.36 -29.07 -14.35
N TYR A 28 10.55 -29.20 -13.04
CA TYR A 28 11.62 -30.03 -12.50
C TYR A 28 11.40 -31.51 -12.85
N VAL A 29 10.21 -32.05 -12.58
CA VAL A 29 9.89 -33.47 -12.80
C VAL A 29 9.91 -33.84 -14.28
N LEU A 30 9.35 -32.99 -15.14
CA LEU A 30 9.17 -33.29 -16.56
C LEU A 30 10.35 -32.89 -17.45
N ILE A 31 11.10 -31.84 -17.09
CA ILE A 31 12.12 -31.23 -17.98
C ILE A 31 13.51 -31.27 -17.34
N SER A 32 13.67 -30.77 -16.11
CA SER A 32 15.00 -30.52 -15.54
C SER A 32 15.78 -31.77 -15.13
N ARG A 33 15.16 -32.96 -15.19
CA ARG A 33 15.86 -34.23 -14.93
C ARG A 33 16.79 -34.64 -16.06
N ASP A 34 16.55 -34.15 -17.26
CA ASP A 34 17.42 -34.34 -18.41
C ASP A 34 18.49 -33.23 -18.47
N PRO A 35 19.79 -33.54 -18.35
CA PRO A 35 20.86 -32.55 -18.45
C PRO A 35 20.89 -31.80 -19.78
N ALA A 36 20.43 -32.42 -20.88
CA ALA A 36 20.38 -31.74 -22.18
C ALA A 36 19.36 -30.58 -22.17
N SER A 37 18.25 -30.76 -21.46
CA SER A 37 17.23 -29.72 -21.27
C SER A 37 17.77 -28.48 -20.54
N ILE A 38 18.72 -28.65 -19.60
CA ILE A 38 19.39 -27.52 -18.93
C ILE A 38 20.24 -26.70 -19.92
N GLN A 39 20.91 -27.35 -20.88
CA GLN A 39 21.67 -26.67 -21.92
C GLN A 39 20.76 -25.89 -22.89
N VAL A 40 19.61 -26.45 -23.22
CA VAL A 40 18.65 -25.83 -24.14
C VAL A 40 17.95 -24.63 -23.51
N TYR A 41 17.39 -24.81 -22.30
CA TYR A 41 16.48 -23.85 -21.67
C TYR A 41 17.13 -23.01 -20.56
N GLY A 42 18.33 -23.37 -20.10
CA GLY A 42 19.09 -22.60 -19.14
C GLY A 42 19.62 -21.29 -19.71
N LEU A 43 19.91 -20.35 -18.82
CA LEU A 43 20.53 -19.07 -19.15
C LEU A 43 22.02 -19.31 -19.40
N ILE A 44 22.50 -19.00 -20.60
CA ILE A 44 23.92 -19.02 -20.93
C ILE A 44 24.39 -17.57 -21.03
N PRO A 45 25.28 -17.07 -20.15
CA PRO A 45 25.70 -15.67 -20.12
C PRO A 45 26.23 -15.12 -21.46
N SER A 46 27.00 -15.92 -22.22
CA SER A 46 27.51 -15.55 -23.55
C SER A 46 26.42 -15.47 -24.65
N HIS A 47 25.24 -16.03 -24.40
CA HIS A 47 24.12 -16.12 -25.34
C HIS A 47 22.81 -15.65 -24.69
N LEU A 48 22.81 -14.42 -24.19
CA LEU A 48 21.67 -13.83 -23.50
C LEU A 48 20.42 -13.77 -24.42
N ARG A 49 19.36 -14.46 -24.01
CA ARG A 49 18.04 -14.43 -24.67
C ARG A 49 16.97 -14.24 -23.60
N ILE A 50 16.04 -13.31 -23.82
CA ILE A 50 14.96 -13.01 -22.86
C ILE A 50 14.16 -14.28 -22.49
N GLY A 51 13.85 -15.13 -23.49
CA GLY A 51 13.19 -16.41 -23.24
C GLY A 51 13.98 -17.30 -22.27
N LYS A 52 15.31 -17.37 -22.40
CA LYS A 52 16.18 -18.15 -21.52
C LYS A 52 16.30 -17.57 -20.10
N MET A 53 16.18 -16.26 -19.95
CA MET A 53 16.14 -15.60 -18.63
C MET A 53 14.87 -15.95 -17.85
N ILE A 54 13.77 -16.20 -18.57
CA ILE A 54 12.50 -16.60 -17.96
C ILE A 54 12.49 -18.12 -17.73
N THR A 55 12.84 -18.93 -18.73
CA THR A 55 12.80 -20.39 -18.58
C THR A 55 13.79 -20.90 -17.54
N SER A 56 14.98 -20.29 -17.43
CA SER A 56 15.98 -20.67 -16.40
C SER A 56 15.43 -20.56 -14.99
N CYS A 57 14.53 -19.61 -14.72
CA CYS A 57 13.86 -19.43 -13.44
C CYS A 57 12.94 -20.59 -13.03
N PHE A 58 12.56 -21.47 -13.96
CA PHE A 58 11.71 -22.64 -13.69
C PHE A 58 12.47 -23.97 -13.70
N LEU A 59 13.75 -23.95 -14.07
CA LEU A 59 14.60 -25.14 -14.11
C LEU A 59 15.39 -25.30 -12.81
N HIS A 60 15.66 -26.53 -12.41
CA HIS A 60 16.45 -26.81 -11.20
C HIS A 60 17.42 -27.96 -11.40
N ALA A 61 18.62 -27.81 -10.83
CA ALA A 61 19.72 -28.78 -10.90
C ALA A 61 19.54 -30.06 -10.07
N GLY A 62 18.58 -30.11 -9.15
CA GLY A 62 18.45 -31.24 -8.22
C GLY A 62 17.30 -31.09 -7.22
N TRP A 63 16.96 -32.19 -6.55
CA TRP A 63 15.86 -32.26 -5.58
C TRP A 63 16.03 -31.30 -4.41
N GLY A 64 17.23 -31.25 -3.81
CA GLY A 64 17.52 -30.29 -2.73
C GLY A 64 17.40 -28.83 -3.20
N HIS A 65 17.82 -28.55 -4.43
CA HIS A 65 17.74 -27.21 -5.00
C HIS A 65 16.28 -26.75 -5.20
N VAL A 66 15.41 -27.59 -5.79
CA VAL A 66 13.99 -27.25 -5.92
C VAL A 66 13.30 -27.17 -4.55
N LEU A 67 13.58 -28.11 -3.64
CA LEU A 67 12.95 -28.15 -2.32
C LEU A 67 13.19 -26.86 -1.54
N VAL A 68 14.45 -26.41 -1.43
CA VAL A 68 14.80 -25.20 -0.69
C VAL A 68 14.14 -23.97 -1.32
N ASN A 69 14.14 -23.85 -2.66
CA ASN A 69 13.46 -22.75 -3.33
C ASN A 69 11.96 -22.72 -3.04
N MET A 70 11.29 -23.87 -3.11
CA MET A 70 9.85 -23.93 -2.91
C MET A 70 9.46 -23.69 -1.45
N VAL A 71 10.26 -24.17 -0.49
CA VAL A 71 10.06 -23.87 0.94
C VAL A 71 10.20 -22.37 1.21
N MET A 72 11.27 -21.74 0.70
CA MET A 72 11.47 -20.30 0.85
C MET A 72 10.35 -19.50 0.17
N LEU A 73 10.00 -19.87 -1.06
CA LEU A 73 8.92 -19.22 -1.80
C LEU A 73 7.57 -19.39 -1.10
N PHE A 74 7.30 -20.53 -0.47
CA PHE A 74 6.08 -20.74 0.30
C PHE A 74 6.02 -19.88 1.57
N ILE A 75 7.11 -19.87 2.34
CA ILE A 75 7.20 -19.13 3.62
C ILE A 75 7.06 -17.62 3.37
N PHE A 76 7.84 -17.08 2.44
CA PHE A 76 7.92 -15.65 2.21
C PHE A 76 6.94 -15.16 1.14
N GLY A 77 6.82 -15.89 0.03
CA GLY A 77 5.98 -15.50 -1.11
C GLY A 77 4.51 -15.38 -0.76
N ARG A 78 4.00 -16.20 0.16
CA ARG A 78 2.61 -16.08 0.64
C ARG A 78 2.34 -14.72 1.28
N ASP A 79 3.22 -14.25 2.14
CA ASP A 79 3.02 -12.99 2.86
C ASP A 79 3.25 -11.80 1.89
N VAL A 80 4.23 -11.91 0.98
CA VAL A 80 4.50 -10.89 -0.05
C VAL A 80 3.37 -10.80 -1.09
N GLU A 81 2.82 -11.91 -1.56
CA GLU A 81 1.66 -11.92 -2.48
C GLU A 81 0.45 -11.22 -1.86
N ARG A 82 0.22 -11.43 -0.56
CA ARG A 82 -0.87 -10.74 0.16
C ARG A 82 -0.62 -9.25 0.29
N ALA A 83 0.63 -8.84 0.52
CA ALA A 83 1.00 -7.43 0.66
C ALA A 83 0.92 -6.68 -0.68
N MET A 84 1.32 -7.31 -1.78
CA MET A 84 1.36 -6.69 -3.11
C MET A 84 0.04 -6.81 -3.88
N GLY A 85 -0.70 -7.89 -3.68
CA GLY A 85 -1.72 -8.33 -4.63
C GLY A 85 -1.15 -9.24 -5.71
N LYS A 86 -2.04 -10.03 -6.33
CA LYS A 86 -1.64 -11.11 -7.26
C LYS A 86 -0.98 -10.59 -8.53
N ILE A 87 -1.48 -9.50 -9.10
CA ILE A 87 -1.00 -8.99 -10.39
C ILE A 87 0.39 -8.35 -10.21
N GLU A 88 0.52 -7.50 -9.20
CA GLU A 88 1.77 -6.85 -8.81
C GLU A 88 2.83 -7.88 -8.43
N TYR A 89 2.46 -8.92 -7.68
CA TYR A 89 3.36 -10.02 -7.34
C TYR A 89 3.82 -10.81 -8.58
N ALA A 90 2.95 -11.07 -9.56
CA ALA A 90 3.34 -11.73 -10.81
C ALA A 90 4.37 -10.91 -11.60
N MET A 91 4.07 -9.62 -11.81
CA MET A 91 4.96 -8.70 -12.50
C MET A 91 6.30 -8.56 -11.78
N PHE A 92 6.25 -8.46 -10.45
CA PHE A 92 7.43 -8.44 -9.60
C PHE A 92 8.27 -9.70 -9.75
N TYR A 93 7.67 -10.89 -9.67
CA TYR A 93 8.41 -12.16 -9.75
C TYR A 93 9.13 -12.32 -11.09
N ILE A 94 8.47 -11.98 -12.20
CA ILE A 94 9.08 -11.98 -13.54
C ILE A 94 10.18 -10.91 -13.62
N GLY A 95 9.93 -9.70 -13.11
CA GLY A 95 10.94 -8.64 -13.04
C GLY A 95 12.18 -9.06 -12.25
N ALA A 96 12.00 -9.74 -11.13
CA ALA A 96 13.08 -10.26 -10.30
C ALA A 96 13.87 -11.37 -11.01
N CYS A 97 13.21 -12.25 -11.78
CA CYS A 97 13.88 -13.22 -12.66
C CYS A 97 14.78 -12.53 -13.69
N LEU A 98 14.26 -11.49 -14.34
CA LEU A 98 15.02 -10.75 -15.35
C LEU A 98 16.19 -9.99 -14.72
N ALA A 99 15.97 -9.25 -13.65
CA ALA A 99 17.01 -8.49 -12.96
C ALA A 99 18.13 -9.39 -12.41
N SER A 100 17.76 -10.53 -11.82
CA SER A 100 18.69 -11.59 -11.41
C SER A 100 19.54 -12.10 -12.57
N SER A 101 18.91 -12.38 -13.71
CA SER A 101 19.60 -12.87 -14.91
C SER A 101 20.56 -11.82 -15.47
N ILE A 102 20.13 -10.56 -15.56
CA ILE A 102 20.94 -9.44 -16.06
C ILE A 102 22.16 -9.24 -15.18
N LEU A 103 22.00 -9.14 -13.85
CA LEU A 103 23.12 -8.89 -12.97
C LEU A 103 24.13 -10.05 -13.01
N HIS A 104 23.63 -11.29 -12.98
CA HIS A 104 24.49 -12.46 -13.07
C HIS A 104 25.31 -12.45 -14.38
N THR A 105 24.65 -12.27 -15.52
CA THR A 105 25.33 -12.20 -16.82
C THR A 105 26.35 -11.07 -16.87
N ALA A 106 26.00 -9.88 -16.38
CA ALA A 106 26.91 -8.74 -16.33
C ALA A 106 28.18 -9.04 -15.53
N VAL A 107 28.03 -9.63 -14.32
CA VAL A 107 29.18 -9.97 -13.47
C VAL A 107 30.03 -11.09 -14.10
N VAL A 108 29.40 -12.12 -14.66
CA VAL A 108 30.13 -13.22 -15.31
C VAL A 108 30.96 -12.71 -16.49
N LEU A 109 30.37 -11.90 -17.37
CA LEU A 109 31.07 -11.38 -18.54
C LEU A 109 32.16 -10.36 -18.19
N ALA A 110 31.99 -9.61 -17.09
CA ALA A 110 32.94 -8.57 -16.70
C ALA A 110 34.10 -9.07 -15.83
N ALA A 111 33.87 -10.10 -15.00
CA ALA A 111 34.77 -10.42 -13.90
C ALA A 111 35.11 -11.91 -13.73
N MET A 112 34.49 -12.82 -14.50
CA MET A 112 34.73 -14.27 -14.35
C MET A 112 35.57 -14.83 -15.51
N PRO A 113 36.36 -15.91 -15.27
CA PRO A 113 37.10 -16.59 -16.32
C PRO A 113 36.21 -17.11 -17.46
N ALA A 114 36.76 -17.18 -18.67
CA ALA A 114 36.03 -17.56 -19.90
C ALA A 114 35.13 -18.80 -19.78
N PRO A 115 35.51 -19.91 -19.10
CA PRO A 115 34.66 -21.08 -18.98
C PRO A 115 33.32 -20.86 -18.26
N TYR A 116 33.16 -19.78 -17.50
CA TYR A 116 31.90 -19.46 -16.80
C TYR A 116 30.87 -18.79 -17.72
N ALA A 117 31.30 -18.15 -18.81
CA ALA A 117 30.39 -17.46 -19.73
C ALA A 117 29.49 -18.44 -20.51
N ASP A 118 29.94 -19.68 -20.70
CA ASP A 118 29.23 -20.71 -21.44
C ASP A 118 28.53 -21.76 -20.54
N GLN A 119 28.62 -21.61 -19.22
CA GLN A 119 27.94 -22.51 -18.29
C GLN A 119 26.46 -22.13 -18.15
N PRO A 120 25.52 -23.07 -18.38
CA PRO A 120 24.10 -22.77 -18.18
C PRO A 120 23.78 -22.61 -16.69
N VAL A 121 22.97 -21.60 -16.40
CA VAL A 121 22.46 -21.31 -15.06
C VAL A 121 20.96 -21.53 -15.02
N VAL A 122 20.52 -22.13 -13.90
CA VAL A 122 19.13 -22.49 -13.63
C VAL A 122 18.76 -22.19 -12.18
N GLY A 123 17.48 -21.95 -11.92
CA GLY A 123 16.91 -21.86 -10.59
C GLY A 123 16.04 -20.63 -10.39
N ALA A 124 14.91 -20.82 -9.69
CA ALA A 124 14.03 -19.74 -9.22
C ALA A 124 14.69 -18.80 -8.20
N SER A 125 15.86 -19.17 -7.69
CA SER A 125 16.47 -18.61 -6.49
C SER A 125 16.76 -17.10 -6.54
N GLY A 126 17.03 -16.54 -7.73
CA GLY A 126 17.11 -15.09 -7.89
C GLY A 126 15.77 -14.38 -7.60
N ALA A 127 14.68 -14.85 -8.20
CA ALA A 127 13.36 -14.29 -7.93
C ALA A 127 12.92 -14.50 -6.47
N VAL A 128 13.22 -15.68 -5.91
CA VAL A 128 12.98 -15.96 -4.48
C VAL A 128 13.78 -15.00 -3.60
N ALA A 129 15.03 -14.69 -3.92
CA ALA A 129 15.83 -13.71 -3.19
C ALA A 129 15.19 -12.30 -3.24
N GLY A 130 14.58 -11.92 -4.36
CA GLY A 130 13.78 -10.70 -4.46
C GLY A 130 12.56 -10.71 -3.55
N VAL A 131 11.81 -11.83 -3.52
CA VAL A 131 10.67 -12.00 -2.60
C VAL A 131 11.13 -11.87 -1.14
N VAL A 132 12.26 -12.48 -0.79
CA VAL A 132 12.87 -12.39 0.55
C VAL A 132 13.26 -10.94 0.88
N ALA A 133 13.79 -10.18 -0.07
CA ALA A 133 14.12 -8.77 0.13
C ALA A 133 12.87 -7.92 0.42
N ILE A 134 11.79 -8.11 -0.35
CA ILE A 134 10.52 -7.44 -0.07
C ILE A 134 10.03 -7.80 1.32
N TYR A 135 10.06 -9.08 1.68
CA TYR A 135 9.64 -9.54 2.99
C TYR A 135 10.45 -8.86 4.12
N ALA A 136 11.78 -8.80 3.97
CA ALA A 136 12.67 -8.19 4.95
C ALA A 136 12.31 -6.73 5.22
N VAL A 137 11.95 -5.97 4.17
CA VAL A 137 11.56 -4.56 4.29
C VAL A 137 10.14 -4.43 4.85
N ARG A 138 9.18 -5.17 4.30
CA ARG A 138 7.76 -5.07 4.65
C ARG A 138 7.44 -5.58 6.05
N TYR A 139 8.18 -6.59 6.51
CA TYR A 139 7.98 -7.27 7.78
C TYR A 139 9.22 -7.17 8.69
N HIS A 140 9.92 -6.04 8.65
CA HIS A 140 11.17 -5.82 9.39
C HIS A 140 11.04 -5.96 10.92
N ARG A 141 9.84 -5.79 11.48
CA ARG A 141 9.54 -6.00 12.91
C ARG A 141 9.03 -7.40 13.24
N LYS A 142 8.90 -8.28 12.24
CA LYS A 142 8.46 -9.66 12.46
C LYS A 142 9.57 -10.46 13.11
N VAL A 143 9.18 -11.31 14.03
CA VAL A 143 10.07 -12.19 14.78
C VAL A 143 9.72 -13.62 14.44
N PHE A 144 10.75 -14.43 14.22
CA PHE A 144 10.62 -15.87 14.13
C PHE A 144 10.94 -16.49 15.48
N ASP A 145 10.08 -17.41 15.90
CA ASP A 145 10.33 -18.23 17.09
C ASP A 145 11.12 -19.47 16.67
N PHE A 146 12.36 -19.54 17.15
CA PHE A 146 13.21 -20.71 17.02
C PHE A 146 13.40 -21.35 18.39
N PHE A 147 12.56 -22.33 18.71
CA PHE A 147 12.64 -23.12 19.95
C PHE A 147 12.63 -22.25 21.22
N GLY A 148 11.80 -21.22 21.26
CA GLY A 148 11.69 -20.27 22.37
C GLY A 148 12.62 -19.05 22.24
N ALA A 149 13.49 -19.01 21.24
CA ALA A 149 14.29 -17.84 20.92
C ALA A 149 13.58 -16.97 19.88
N ALA A 150 13.21 -15.75 20.29
CA ALA A 150 12.67 -14.71 19.44
C ALA A 150 13.79 -14.06 18.60
N ILE A 151 13.91 -14.45 17.33
CA ILE A 151 14.92 -13.91 16.41
C ILE A 151 14.24 -12.98 15.39
N PRO A 152 14.65 -11.71 15.25
CA PRO A 152 14.08 -10.83 14.24
C PRO A 152 14.29 -11.41 12.83
N ALA A 153 13.24 -11.41 12.02
CA ALA A 153 13.28 -11.95 10.66
C ALA A 153 14.38 -11.29 9.81
N LEU A 154 14.63 -10.00 10.03
CA LEU A 154 15.71 -9.26 9.37
C LEU A 154 17.10 -9.86 9.68
N VAL A 155 17.36 -10.27 10.92
CA VAL A 155 18.66 -10.90 11.28
C VAL A 155 18.84 -12.21 10.53
N VAL A 156 17.80 -13.05 10.48
CA VAL A 156 17.84 -14.33 9.77
C VAL A 156 18.09 -14.13 8.27
N ILE A 157 17.41 -13.16 7.66
CA ILE A 157 17.55 -12.86 6.23
C ILE A 157 18.94 -12.28 5.92
N LEU A 158 19.45 -11.37 6.75
CA LEU A 158 20.80 -10.83 6.59
C LEU A 158 21.87 -11.89 6.77
N ALA A 159 21.75 -12.77 7.78
CA ALA A 159 22.64 -13.89 7.96
C ALA A 159 22.62 -14.84 6.76
N TRP A 160 21.43 -15.13 6.22
CA TRP A 160 21.28 -15.91 4.99
C TRP A 160 21.96 -15.24 3.79
N LEU A 161 21.77 -13.94 3.58
CA LEU A 161 22.42 -13.19 2.49
C LEU A 161 23.95 -13.21 2.61
N VAL A 162 24.49 -13.00 3.82
CA VAL A 162 25.93 -13.09 4.09
C VAL A 162 26.45 -14.49 3.79
N MET A 163 25.72 -15.53 4.20
CA MET A 163 26.07 -16.91 3.88
C MET A 163 26.11 -17.14 2.36
N GLN A 164 25.14 -16.62 1.60
CA GLN A 164 25.15 -16.74 0.14
C GLN A 164 26.37 -16.04 -0.48
N MET A 165 26.75 -14.86 0.00
CA MET A 165 27.95 -14.16 -0.48
C MET A 165 29.23 -14.92 -0.12
N ALA A 166 29.30 -15.51 1.07
CA ALA A 166 30.43 -16.35 1.47
C ALA A 166 30.55 -17.60 0.58
N LEU A 167 29.44 -18.28 0.33
CA LEU A 167 29.39 -19.43 -0.57
C LEU A 167 29.75 -19.05 -2.02
N ALA A 168 29.38 -17.85 -2.48
CA ALA A 168 29.80 -17.31 -3.77
C ALA A 168 31.32 -17.25 -3.89
N VAL A 169 31.98 -16.69 -2.87
CA VAL A 169 33.44 -16.57 -2.84
C VAL A 169 34.10 -17.94 -2.75
N ILE A 170 33.58 -18.85 -1.91
CA ILE A 170 34.10 -20.22 -1.80
C ILE A 170 33.96 -20.96 -3.13
N GLY A 171 32.83 -20.77 -3.84
CA GLY A 171 32.55 -21.37 -5.15
C GLY A 171 33.52 -20.98 -6.26
N LEU A 172 34.26 -19.87 -6.10
CA LEU A 172 35.35 -19.51 -7.02
C LEU A 172 36.53 -20.49 -6.95
N TYR A 173 36.73 -21.13 -5.81
CA TYR A 173 37.88 -21.99 -5.53
C TYR A 173 37.51 -23.46 -5.33
N ARG A 174 36.24 -23.79 -5.09
CA ARG A 174 35.76 -25.14 -4.83
C ARG A 174 34.49 -25.46 -5.61
N ASN A 175 34.40 -26.69 -6.11
CA ASN A 175 33.24 -27.17 -6.87
C ASN A 175 32.08 -27.59 -5.95
N ASP A 176 32.38 -28.04 -4.73
CA ASP A 176 31.43 -28.56 -3.76
C ASP A 176 31.77 -28.08 -2.34
N PHE A 177 30.75 -27.90 -1.51
CA PHE A 177 30.89 -27.63 -0.07
C PHE A 177 29.69 -28.22 0.68
N LEU A 178 29.97 -29.06 1.70
CA LEU A 178 28.94 -29.77 2.49
C LEU A 178 27.92 -30.56 1.64
N GLY A 179 28.35 -31.14 0.52
CA GLY A 179 27.49 -31.91 -0.39
C GLY A 179 26.58 -31.05 -1.29
N LEU A 180 26.74 -29.73 -1.27
CA LEU A 180 26.08 -28.81 -2.19
C LEU A 180 27.03 -28.44 -3.33
N GLY A 181 26.57 -28.66 -4.57
CA GLY A 181 27.29 -28.24 -5.78
C GLY A 181 27.32 -26.72 -5.89
N LEU A 182 28.48 -26.11 -5.66
CA LEU A 182 28.66 -24.66 -5.65
C LEU A 182 28.64 -24.07 -7.06
N LYS A 183 29.15 -24.80 -8.07
CA LYS A 183 29.21 -24.34 -9.47
C LYS A 183 27.84 -24.17 -10.13
N GLN A 184 26.81 -24.87 -9.64
CA GLN A 184 25.48 -24.82 -10.24
C GLN A 184 24.56 -23.76 -9.60
N VAL A 185 24.99 -23.14 -8.50
CA VAL A 185 24.24 -22.09 -7.81
C VAL A 185 24.82 -20.74 -8.23
N SER A 186 24.04 -19.96 -8.97
CA SER A 186 24.42 -18.60 -9.33
C SER A 186 24.17 -17.63 -8.17
N TYR A 187 25.20 -17.40 -7.35
CA TYR A 187 25.11 -16.47 -6.22
C TYR A 187 24.88 -15.02 -6.66
N TRP A 188 25.42 -14.60 -7.81
CA TRP A 188 25.18 -13.26 -8.38
C TRP A 188 23.72 -13.05 -8.78
N SER A 189 23.00 -14.12 -9.14
CA SER A 189 21.55 -14.08 -9.37
C SER A 189 20.79 -13.73 -8.09
N HIS A 190 21.21 -14.24 -6.93
CA HIS A 190 20.58 -13.88 -5.64
C HIS A 190 20.76 -12.40 -5.35
N LEU A 191 21.98 -11.87 -5.54
CA LEU A 191 22.24 -10.44 -5.34
C LEU A 191 21.37 -9.57 -6.26
N GLY A 192 21.21 -9.97 -7.52
CA GLY A 192 20.43 -9.23 -8.52
C GLY A 192 18.94 -9.21 -8.18
N GLY A 193 18.38 -10.36 -7.84
CA GLY A 193 17.00 -10.46 -7.41
C GLY A 193 16.74 -9.74 -6.08
N PHE A 194 17.64 -9.89 -5.09
CA PHE A 194 17.54 -9.21 -3.80
C PHE A 194 17.58 -7.69 -3.96
N THR A 195 18.52 -7.17 -4.75
CA THR A 195 18.63 -5.73 -5.06
C THR A 195 17.37 -5.22 -5.75
N PHE A 196 16.84 -5.94 -6.73
CA PHE A 196 15.58 -5.59 -7.38
C PHE A 196 14.43 -5.53 -6.37
N GLY A 197 14.33 -6.52 -5.48
CA GLY A 197 13.36 -6.54 -4.39
C GLY A 197 13.47 -5.34 -3.44
N LEU A 198 14.69 -4.94 -3.04
CA LEU A 198 14.91 -3.74 -2.22
C LEU A 198 14.43 -2.46 -2.93
N VAL A 199 14.75 -2.32 -4.22
CA VAL A 199 14.33 -1.16 -5.02
C VAL A 199 12.81 -1.12 -5.15
N THR A 200 12.17 -2.24 -5.49
CA THR A 200 10.70 -2.34 -5.54
C THR A 200 10.08 -1.99 -4.18
N ALA A 201 10.60 -2.55 -3.09
CA ALA A 201 10.09 -2.28 -1.75
C ALA A 201 10.20 -0.79 -1.37
N ARG A 202 11.30 -0.13 -1.78
CA ARG A 202 11.53 1.30 -1.54
C ARG A 202 10.60 2.19 -2.34
N ILE A 203 10.37 1.88 -3.62
CA ILE A 203 9.47 2.65 -4.50
C ILE A 203 8.01 2.49 -4.06
N SER A 204 7.63 1.28 -3.64
CA SER A 204 6.27 0.99 -3.16
C SER A 204 6.05 1.37 -1.68
N ASN A 205 6.99 2.05 -1.02
CA ASN A 205 6.94 2.47 0.39
C ASN A 205 6.56 1.32 1.35
N MET A 206 7.06 0.11 1.09
CA MET A 206 6.68 -1.09 1.85
C MET A 206 7.13 -1.03 3.31
N ALA A 207 8.22 -0.33 3.63
CA ALA A 207 8.65 -0.12 5.00
C ALA A 207 7.60 0.66 5.81
N LEU A 208 7.08 1.76 5.24
CA LEU A 208 6.05 2.57 5.86
C LEU A 208 4.75 1.78 6.03
N GLN A 209 4.33 1.00 5.02
CA GLN A 209 3.17 0.13 5.15
C GLN A 209 3.34 -0.91 6.28
N GLY A 210 4.54 -1.47 6.43
CA GLY A 210 4.91 -2.35 7.55
C GLY A 210 4.78 -1.68 8.90
N GLU A 211 5.30 -0.46 9.02
CA GLU A 211 5.22 0.32 10.25
C GLU A 211 3.78 0.65 10.61
N ARG A 212 2.97 1.08 9.63
CA ARG A 212 1.53 1.37 9.81
C ARG A 212 0.79 0.19 10.41
N GLU A 213 0.90 -0.99 9.80
CA GLU A 213 0.22 -2.20 10.28
C GLU A 213 0.70 -2.63 11.66
N HIS A 214 2.00 -2.50 11.93
CA HIS A 214 2.56 -2.83 13.24
C HIS A 214 2.01 -1.93 14.34
N LEU A 215 2.04 -0.61 14.14
CA LEU A 215 1.57 0.37 15.12
C LEU A 215 0.07 0.23 15.37
N ILE A 216 -0.74 0.02 14.34
CA ILE A 216 -2.19 -0.24 14.49
C ILE A 216 -2.43 -1.53 15.28
N ALA A 217 -1.70 -2.61 14.97
CA ALA A 217 -1.84 -3.88 15.68
C ALA A 217 -1.34 -3.81 17.13
N GLU A 218 -0.33 -3.00 17.42
CA GLU A 218 0.14 -2.74 18.79
C GLU A 218 -0.87 -1.87 19.56
N ALA A 219 -1.37 -0.80 18.94
CA ALA A 219 -2.40 0.08 19.53
C ALA A 219 -3.63 -0.73 19.95
N LYS A 220 -4.13 -1.58 19.04
CA LYS A 220 -5.25 -2.46 19.32
C LYS A 220 -4.97 -3.41 20.49
N ARG A 221 -3.77 -4.00 20.55
CA ARG A 221 -3.39 -4.90 21.65
C ARG A 221 -3.36 -4.19 23.00
N TYR A 222 -2.85 -2.96 23.06
CA TYR A 222 -2.89 -2.17 24.30
C TYR A 222 -4.32 -1.80 24.68
N TYR A 223 -5.13 -1.36 23.73
CA TYR A 223 -6.53 -1.04 23.97
C TYR A 223 -7.32 -2.26 24.49
N ASP A 224 -7.17 -3.42 23.85
CA ASP A 224 -7.81 -4.67 24.26
C ASP A 224 -7.33 -5.14 25.65
N ALA A 225 -6.12 -4.73 26.07
CA ALA A 225 -5.57 -4.99 27.39
C ALA A 225 -5.99 -3.96 28.47
N GLY A 226 -6.78 -2.94 28.10
CA GLY A 226 -7.22 -1.85 28.99
C GLY A 226 -6.22 -0.70 29.12
N SER A 227 -5.11 -0.75 28.38
CA SER A 227 -4.05 0.27 28.34
C SER A 227 -4.36 1.32 27.26
N THR A 228 -5.40 2.14 27.49
CA THR A 228 -5.87 3.14 26.52
C THR A 228 -4.80 4.18 26.21
N LEU A 229 -4.05 4.66 27.21
CA LEU A 229 -2.99 5.67 27.00
C LEU A 229 -1.85 5.13 26.14
N GLU A 230 -1.44 3.87 26.35
CA GLU A 230 -0.42 3.23 25.52
C GLU A 230 -0.91 3.04 24.08
N ALA A 231 -2.20 2.75 23.88
CA ALA A 231 -2.81 2.71 22.55
C ALA A 231 -2.76 4.08 21.86
N THR A 232 -3.06 5.15 22.60
CA THR A 232 -2.97 6.55 22.14
C THR A 232 -1.56 6.87 21.65
N HIS A 233 -0.53 6.57 22.45
CA HIS A 233 0.87 6.79 22.06
C HIS A 233 1.28 6.05 20.76
N ARG A 234 0.65 4.91 20.45
CA ARG A 234 0.91 4.19 19.18
C ARG A 234 0.30 4.90 17.98
N TYR A 235 -0.89 5.49 18.12
CA TYR A 235 -1.50 6.29 17.07
C TYR A 235 -0.77 7.62 16.87
N GLU A 236 -0.23 8.23 17.92
CA GLU A 236 0.66 9.41 17.79
C GLU A 236 1.94 9.06 17.03
N ALA A 237 2.58 7.93 17.38
CA ALA A 237 3.73 7.42 16.64
C ALA A 237 3.40 7.17 15.17
N LEU A 238 2.20 6.66 14.88
CA LEU A 238 1.71 6.43 13.53
C LEU A 238 1.55 7.74 12.75
N ILE A 239 0.92 8.75 13.34
CA ILE A 239 0.76 10.07 12.72
C ILE A 239 2.12 10.73 12.47
N LYS A 240 3.09 10.54 13.36
CA LYS A 240 4.45 11.08 13.17
C LYS A 240 5.14 10.52 11.92
N CYS A 241 4.90 9.26 11.57
CA CYS A 241 5.45 8.65 10.35
C CYS A 241 4.52 8.72 9.14
N ASP A 242 3.22 8.98 9.35
CA ASP A 242 2.20 9.10 8.32
C ASP A 242 1.17 10.20 8.66
N PRO A 243 1.53 11.49 8.48
CA PRO A 243 0.69 12.60 8.93
C PRO A 243 -0.69 12.68 8.27
N ASP A 244 -0.80 12.17 7.03
CA ASP A 244 -2.03 12.22 6.23
C ASP A 244 -2.96 11.01 6.48
N ASN A 245 -2.69 10.23 7.52
CA ASN A 245 -3.49 9.05 7.87
C ASN A 245 -4.80 9.42 8.58
N ALA A 246 -5.85 9.65 7.80
CA ALA A 246 -7.19 9.99 8.33
C ALA A 246 -7.70 9.00 9.39
N PHE A 247 -7.42 7.70 9.22
CA PHE A 247 -7.81 6.67 10.17
C PHE A 247 -7.07 6.79 11.50
N ALA A 248 -5.77 7.04 11.47
CA ALA A 248 -4.98 7.22 12.68
C ALA A 248 -5.46 8.45 13.48
N HIS A 249 -5.77 9.55 12.80
CA HIS A 249 -6.34 10.75 13.45
C HIS A 249 -7.71 10.49 14.06
N ALA A 250 -8.57 9.73 13.38
CA ALA A 250 -9.91 9.40 13.91
C ALA A 250 -9.81 8.54 15.18
N GLU A 251 -8.95 7.51 15.15
CA GLU A 251 -8.73 6.65 16.31
C GLU A 251 -8.03 7.39 17.45
N LEU A 252 -7.08 8.29 17.15
CA LEU A 252 -6.47 9.14 18.17
C LEU A 252 -7.50 10.04 18.85
N GLY A 253 -8.38 10.69 18.06
CA GLY A 253 -9.48 11.51 18.57
C GLY A 253 -10.42 10.71 19.46
N ARG A 254 -10.76 9.49 19.07
CA ARG A 254 -11.55 8.53 19.87
C ARG A 254 -10.89 8.20 21.19
N LEU A 255 -9.61 7.82 21.17
CA LEU A 255 -8.93 7.40 22.39
C LEU A 255 -8.77 8.56 23.38
N TRP A 256 -8.46 9.77 22.90
CA TRP A 256 -8.47 10.96 23.76
C TRP A 256 -9.86 11.28 24.30
N ALA A 257 -10.92 11.06 23.52
CA ALA A 257 -12.28 11.23 24.01
C ALA A 257 -12.64 10.24 25.12
N ILE A 258 -12.20 8.98 24.99
CA ILE A 258 -12.37 7.95 26.03
C ILE A 258 -11.59 8.32 27.31
N LEU A 259 -10.45 9.00 27.16
CA LEU A 259 -9.65 9.52 28.26
C LEU A 259 -10.18 10.85 28.82
N GLU A 260 -11.30 11.36 28.30
CA GLU A 260 -11.92 12.63 28.70
C GLU A 260 -11.04 13.88 28.45
N GLU A 261 -10.08 13.79 27.52
CA GLU A 261 -9.16 14.87 27.16
C GLU A 261 -9.66 15.63 25.91
N GLU A 262 -10.56 16.59 26.10
CA GLU A 262 -11.19 17.36 25.00
C GLU A 262 -10.15 18.10 24.13
N ASP A 263 -9.17 18.76 24.76
CA ASP A 263 -8.16 19.58 24.10
C ASP A 263 -7.27 18.78 23.13
N GLN A 264 -7.08 17.48 23.37
CA GLN A 264 -6.34 16.57 22.49
C GLN A 264 -7.26 15.85 21.48
N SER A 265 -8.50 15.58 21.90
CA SER A 265 -9.48 14.84 21.11
C SER A 265 -9.99 15.64 19.91
N LEU A 266 -10.45 16.88 20.12
CA LEU A 266 -11.09 17.66 19.07
C LEU A 266 -10.16 17.95 17.88
N PRO A 267 -8.90 18.40 18.06
CA PRO A 267 -8.01 18.63 16.92
C PRO A 267 -7.77 17.37 16.08
N SER A 268 -7.68 16.21 16.74
CA SER A 268 -7.49 14.92 16.08
C SER A 268 -8.70 14.52 15.24
N TYR A 269 -9.92 14.65 15.78
CA TYR A 269 -11.15 14.44 15.01
C TYR A 269 -11.29 15.39 13.83
N MET A 270 -10.98 16.68 14.03
CA MET A 270 -11.06 17.69 12.96
C MET A 270 -10.11 17.35 11.82
N MET A 271 -8.85 16.99 12.14
CA MET A 271 -7.87 16.57 11.14
C MET A 271 -8.33 15.31 10.39
N ALA A 272 -8.89 14.33 11.11
CA ALA A 272 -9.44 13.12 10.50
C ALA A 272 -10.56 13.43 9.49
N ILE A 273 -11.52 14.29 9.88
CA ILE A 273 -12.63 14.70 9.01
C ILE A 273 -12.09 15.38 7.75
N GLU A 274 -11.14 16.31 7.89
CA GLU A 274 -10.54 17.00 6.76
C GLU A 274 -9.83 16.03 5.80
N LEU A 275 -9.00 15.14 6.34
CA LEU A 275 -8.29 14.14 5.53
C LEU A 275 -9.27 13.18 4.84
N TYR A 276 -10.34 12.75 5.51
CA TYR A 276 -11.37 11.92 4.87
C TYR A 276 -12.08 12.65 3.72
N ILE A 277 -12.39 13.94 3.88
CA ILE A 277 -12.97 14.76 2.80
C ILE A 277 -12.00 14.85 1.63
N LEU A 278 -10.73 15.17 1.89
CA LEU A 278 -9.68 15.27 0.85
C LEU A 278 -9.47 13.94 0.11
N GLN A 279 -9.65 12.80 0.80
CA GLN A 279 -9.54 11.46 0.23
C GLN A 279 -10.83 10.97 -0.45
N GLY A 280 -11.90 11.77 -0.45
CA GLY A 280 -13.19 11.42 -1.01
C GLY A 280 -13.99 10.37 -0.24
N ARG A 281 -13.72 10.21 1.05
CA ARG A 281 -14.28 9.19 1.96
C ARG A 281 -15.39 9.78 2.83
N GLU A 282 -16.52 10.15 2.21
CA GLU A 282 -17.65 10.84 2.86
C GLU A 282 -18.23 10.06 4.05
N GLY A 283 -18.41 8.74 3.89
CA GLY A 283 -19.04 7.92 4.91
C GLY A 283 -18.23 7.93 6.20
N GLU A 284 -16.91 7.86 6.08
CA GLU A 284 -15.97 7.94 7.18
C GLU A 284 -15.88 9.35 7.75
N ALA A 285 -15.88 10.40 6.91
CA ALA A 285 -15.91 11.79 7.39
C ALA A 285 -17.16 12.08 8.24
N LEU A 286 -18.34 11.66 7.77
CA LEU A 286 -19.60 11.81 8.50
C LEU A 286 -19.63 10.99 9.79
N ALA A 287 -19.21 9.72 9.72
CA ALA A 287 -19.15 8.86 10.90
C ALA A 287 -18.21 9.45 11.97
N CYS A 288 -17.07 9.98 11.55
CA CYS A 288 -16.11 10.65 12.41
C CYS A 288 -16.71 11.91 13.07
N ALA A 289 -17.42 12.74 12.29
CA ALA A 289 -18.10 13.93 12.82
C ALA A 289 -19.24 13.61 13.79
N ASP A 290 -20.07 12.60 13.47
CA ASP A 290 -21.16 12.14 14.33
C ASP A 290 -20.63 11.57 15.65
N GLU A 291 -19.54 10.82 15.58
CA GLU A 291 -18.86 10.28 16.76
C GLU A 291 -18.25 11.36 17.64
N MET A 292 -17.53 12.31 17.04
CA MET A 292 -17.00 13.49 17.75
C MET A 292 -18.12 14.20 18.52
N LYS A 293 -19.28 14.41 17.90
CA LYS A 293 -20.43 15.06 18.55
C LYS A 293 -21.09 14.24 19.66
N ARG A 294 -20.94 12.91 19.66
CA ARG A 294 -21.45 12.06 20.76
C ARG A 294 -20.60 12.23 22.01
N PHE A 295 -19.28 12.32 21.85
CA PHE A 295 -18.37 12.60 22.97
C PHE A 295 -18.47 14.06 23.40
N TRP A 296 -18.52 14.98 22.44
CA TRP A 296 -18.44 16.42 22.67
C TRP A 296 -19.64 17.15 22.00
N PRO A 297 -20.83 17.16 22.64
CA PRO A 297 -22.04 17.75 22.04
C PRO A 297 -21.94 19.25 21.74
N SER A 298 -21.10 19.98 22.49
CA SER A 298 -20.79 21.40 22.29
C SER A 298 -19.80 21.66 21.16
N ALA A 299 -19.12 20.63 20.65
CA ALA A 299 -18.08 20.80 19.65
C ALA A 299 -18.66 21.35 18.33
N THR A 300 -17.99 22.37 17.80
CA THR A 300 -18.36 23.01 16.55
C THR A 300 -17.35 22.67 15.46
N ILE A 301 -17.85 22.35 14.27
CA ILE A 301 -16.99 22.15 13.09
C ILE A 301 -16.73 23.53 12.48
N PRO A 302 -15.47 23.90 12.19
CA PRO A 302 -15.15 25.18 11.57
C PRO A 302 -15.95 25.40 10.29
N THR A 303 -16.34 26.66 10.05
CA THR A 303 -17.17 27.00 8.89
C THR A 303 -16.50 26.62 7.58
N GLN A 304 -15.17 26.80 7.49
CA GLN A 304 -14.38 26.37 6.35
C GLN A 304 -14.48 24.86 6.07
N THR A 305 -14.36 24.03 7.11
CA THR A 305 -14.48 22.57 7.00
C THR A 305 -15.91 22.17 6.62
N ARG A 306 -16.93 22.83 7.19
CA ARG A 306 -18.35 22.61 6.80
C ARG A 306 -18.59 22.98 5.34
N PHE A 307 -17.98 24.05 4.84
CA PHE A 307 -18.10 24.47 3.44
C PHE A 307 -17.45 23.45 2.51
N ARG A 308 -16.21 23.03 2.79
CA ARG A 308 -15.51 21.97 2.03
C ARG A 308 -16.32 20.67 1.98
N PHE A 309 -16.93 20.29 3.10
CA PHE A 309 -17.82 19.13 3.15
C PHE A 309 -19.03 19.28 2.21
N ALA A 310 -19.67 20.44 2.20
CA ALA A 310 -20.81 20.71 1.32
C ALA A 310 -20.40 20.77 -0.17
N SER A 311 -19.24 21.36 -0.50
CA SER A 311 -18.68 21.34 -1.86
C SER A 311 -18.34 19.93 -2.32
N PHE A 312 -17.78 19.10 -1.45
CA PHE A 312 -17.50 17.72 -1.77
C PHE A 312 -18.78 16.91 -2.07
N LEU A 313 -19.86 17.15 -1.31
CA LEU A 313 -21.17 16.54 -1.59
C LEU A 313 -21.71 16.92 -2.97
N GLU A 314 -21.51 18.18 -3.38
CA GLU A 314 -21.89 18.67 -4.71
C GLU A 314 -21.10 17.94 -5.80
N GLU A 315 -19.77 17.89 -5.70
CA GLU A 315 -18.88 17.22 -6.66
C GLU A 315 -19.14 15.72 -6.77
N SER A 316 -19.54 15.08 -5.66
CA SER A 316 -19.88 13.66 -5.60
C SER A 316 -21.28 13.33 -6.16
N GLY A 317 -22.00 14.33 -6.70
CA GLY A 317 -23.35 14.16 -7.26
C GLY A 317 -24.46 14.02 -6.22
N ARG A 318 -24.17 14.26 -4.92
CA ARG A 318 -25.16 14.25 -3.83
C ARG A 318 -25.75 15.63 -3.61
N THR A 319 -26.18 16.26 -4.70
CA THR A 319 -26.53 17.68 -4.78
C THR A 319 -27.60 18.10 -3.78
N GLU A 320 -28.59 17.25 -3.49
CA GLU A 320 -29.62 17.53 -2.48
C GLU A 320 -29.06 17.65 -1.04
N ARG A 321 -28.11 16.79 -0.67
CA ARG A 321 -27.43 16.88 0.62
C ARG A 321 -26.53 18.12 0.66
N ALA A 322 -25.87 18.44 -0.46
CA ALA A 322 -25.03 19.63 -0.59
C ALA A 322 -25.84 20.92 -0.38
N ILE A 323 -26.99 21.06 -1.06
CA ILE A 323 -27.91 22.21 -0.89
C ILE A 323 -28.31 22.37 0.58
N THR A 324 -28.67 21.26 1.24
CA THR A 324 -29.07 21.27 2.65
C THR A 324 -27.91 21.70 3.55
N ALA A 325 -26.70 21.19 3.31
CA ALA A 325 -25.50 21.53 4.07
C ALA A 325 -25.08 23.00 3.89
N PHE A 326 -25.07 23.50 2.65
CA PHE A 326 -24.77 24.90 2.35
C PHE A 326 -25.78 25.85 2.98
N ARG A 327 -27.09 25.53 2.89
CA ARG A 327 -28.13 26.37 3.51
C ARG A 327 -27.93 26.45 5.03
N LYS A 328 -27.74 25.31 5.68
CA LYS A 328 -27.50 25.25 7.12
C LYS A 328 -26.25 26.04 7.51
N LEU A 329 -25.17 25.95 6.72
CA LEU A 329 -23.96 26.74 6.95
C LEU A 329 -24.23 28.25 6.87
N ALA A 330 -24.99 28.69 5.86
CA ALA A 330 -25.34 30.10 5.69
C ALA A 330 -26.28 30.65 6.79
N GLU A 331 -27.10 29.77 7.39
CA GLU A 331 -27.94 30.09 8.54
C GLU A 331 -27.11 30.19 9.84
N ASP A 332 -26.28 29.18 10.10
CA ASP A 332 -25.51 29.03 11.35
C ASP A 332 -24.33 30.01 11.46
N SER A 333 -23.83 30.57 10.35
CA SER A 333 -22.55 31.32 10.35
C SER A 333 -22.57 32.51 9.39
N ALA A 334 -23.64 33.28 9.47
CA ALA A 334 -23.96 34.46 8.66
C ALA A 334 -22.80 35.38 8.30
N ASP A 335 -21.90 35.66 9.24
CA ASP A 335 -20.87 36.68 9.12
C ASP A 335 -19.58 36.17 8.46
N SER A 336 -19.55 34.90 8.05
CA SER A 336 -18.39 34.29 7.41
C SER A 336 -18.43 34.39 5.89
N VAL A 337 -17.24 34.48 5.29
CA VAL A 337 -17.06 34.45 3.83
C VAL A 337 -17.62 33.17 3.23
N GLU A 338 -17.44 32.04 3.91
CA GLU A 338 -17.99 30.75 3.49
C GLU A 338 -19.52 30.70 3.52
N ALA A 339 -20.19 31.44 4.42
CA ALA A 339 -21.64 31.55 4.42
C ALA A 339 -22.17 32.33 3.22
N GLU A 340 -21.47 33.40 2.81
CA GLU A 340 -21.76 34.12 1.57
C GLU A 340 -21.67 33.18 0.37
N MET A 341 -20.55 32.48 0.25
CA MET A 341 -20.32 31.51 -0.83
C MET A 341 -21.34 30.36 -0.81
N ALA A 342 -21.72 29.89 0.38
CA ALA A 342 -22.68 28.80 0.53
C ALA A 342 -24.08 29.20 0.06
N LEU A 343 -24.54 30.40 0.44
CA LEU A 343 -25.84 30.90 0.01
C LEU A 343 -25.90 31.11 -1.51
N LEU A 344 -24.81 31.61 -2.09
CA LEU A 344 -24.66 31.72 -3.54
C LEU A 344 -24.74 30.35 -4.23
N LYS A 345 -24.02 29.35 -3.69
CA LYS A 345 -24.05 27.96 -4.17
C LYS A 345 -25.44 27.35 -4.10
N VAL A 346 -26.20 27.61 -3.03
CA VAL A 346 -27.61 27.16 -2.92
C VAL A 346 -28.45 27.70 -4.08
N GLY A 347 -28.37 29.02 -4.35
CA GLY A 347 -29.10 29.64 -5.46
C GLY A 347 -28.72 29.05 -6.82
N GLN A 348 -27.42 28.87 -7.08
CA GLN A 348 -26.93 28.23 -8.30
C GLN A 348 -27.44 26.79 -8.47
N LEU A 349 -27.42 25.98 -7.40
CA LEU A 349 -27.84 24.59 -7.43
C LEU A 349 -29.36 24.45 -7.57
N GLN A 350 -30.15 25.33 -6.96
CA GLN A 350 -31.60 25.37 -7.18
C GLN A 350 -31.95 25.62 -8.65
N LEU A 351 -31.24 26.55 -9.30
CA LEU A 351 -31.47 26.85 -10.71
C LEU A 351 -30.97 25.74 -11.64
N SER A 352 -29.73 25.28 -11.44
CA SER A 352 -29.06 24.35 -12.35
C SER A 352 -29.53 22.90 -12.18
N TYR A 353 -29.71 22.45 -10.94
CA TYR A 353 -30.03 21.06 -10.62
C TYR A 353 -31.54 20.85 -10.38
N ARG A 354 -32.16 21.61 -9.47
CA ARG A 354 -33.61 21.46 -9.19
C ARG A 354 -34.51 22.03 -10.29
N LYS A 355 -33.97 22.87 -11.18
CA LYS A 355 -34.75 23.64 -12.18
C LYS A 355 -35.85 24.48 -11.52
N ASP A 356 -35.61 24.92 -10.28
CA ASP A 356 -36.56 25.71 -9.50
C ASP A 356 -36.12 27.17 -9.49
N ALA A 357 -36.54 27.89 -10.54
CA ALA A 357 -36.20 29.29 -10.74
C ALA A 357 -36.77 30.19 -9.62
N ALA A 358 -37.95 29.86 -9.08
CA ALA A 358 -38.58 30.64 -8.01
C ALA A 358 -37.77 30.53 -6.70
N ALA A 359 -37.36 29.32 -6.31
CA ALA A 359 -36.54 29.13 -5.12
C ALA A 359 -35.13 29.74 -5.28
N ALA A 360 -34.54 29.61 -6.47
CA ALA A 360 -33.25 30.23 -6.79
C ALA A 360 -33.33 31.75 -6.69
N LYS A 361 -34.37 32.37 -7.26
CA LYS A 361 -34.63 33.81 -7.20
C LYS A 361 -34.74 34.30 -5.76
N SER A 362 -35.60 33.67 -4.97
CA SER A 362 -35.77 34.01 -3.56
C SER A 362 -34.46 33.93 -2.78
N THR A 363 -33.64 32.90 -3.03
CA THR A 363 -32.35 32.74 -2.36
C THR A 363 -31.33 33.79 -2.79
N LEU A 364 -31.25 34.11 -4.08
CA LEU A 364 -30.30 35.09 -4.63
C LEU A 364 -30.68 36.54 -4.27
N GLU A 365 -31.97 36.88 -4.27
CA GLU A 365 -32.45 38.16 -3.75
C GLU A 365 -32.14 38.30 -2.26
N GLY A 366 -32.36 37.23 -1.49
CA GLY A 366 -31.97 37.16 -0.08
C GLY A 366 -30.47 37.36 0.13
N PHE A 367 -29.63 36.76 -0.72
CA PHE A 367 -28.17 36.97 -0.71
C PHE A 367 -27.80 38.42 -0.98
N LEU A 368 -28.37 39.05 -2.02
CA LEU A 368 -28.08 40.45 -2.38
C LEU A 368 -28.51 41.44 -1.30
N ALA A 369 -29.62 41.15 -0.62
CA ALA A 369 -30.10 41.95 0.51
C ALA A 369 -29.20 41.78 1.75
N ARG A 370 -28.76 40.55 2.04
CA ARG A 370 -27.95 40.23 3.22
C ARG A 370 -26.49 40.66 3.07
N TYR A 371 -25.91 40.57 1.88
CA TYR A 371 -24.50 40.84 1.61
C TYR A 371 -24.30 41.89 0.50
N PRO A 372 -24.72 43.15 0.73
CA PRO A 372 -24.73 44.18 -0.32
C PRO A 372 -23.33 44.58 -0.83
N ARG A 373 -22.27 44.28 -0.06
CA ARG A 373 -20.86 44.57 -0.38
C ARG A 373 -20.05 43.31 -0.72
N SER A 374 -20.72 42.18 -0.92
CA SER A 374 -20.04 40.92 -1.26
C SER A 374 -19.26 41.03 -2.57
N GLU A 375 -18.08 40.42 -2.63
CA GLU A 375 -17.30 40.31 -3.87
C GLU A 375 -18.03 39.49 -4.94
N TRP A 376 -18.94 38.59 -4.53
CA TRP A 376 -19.74 37.75 -5.42
C TRP A 376 -21.05 38.38 -5.89
N ARG A 377 -21.33 39.63 -5.52
CA ARG A 377 -22.57 40.34 -5.87
C ARG A 377 -22.89 40.29 -7.37
N ARG A 378 -21.92 40.65 -8.21
CA ARG A 378 -22.08 40.67 -9.67
C ARG A 378 -22.46 39.29 -10.20
N PHE A 379 -21.81 38.24 -9.70
CA PHE A 379 -22.11 36.87 -10.08
C PHE A 379 -23.54 36.46 -9.67
N ALA A 380 -24.00 36.89 -8.48
CA ALA A 380 -25.36 36.65 -8.01
C ALA A 380 -26.40 37.33 -8.92
N GLU A 381 -26.17 38.59 -9.30
CA GLU A 381 -27.03 39.35 -10.24
C GLU A 381 -27.09 38.67 -11.62
N GLU A 382 -25.96 38.22 -12.16
CA GLU A 382 -25.90 37.47 -13.43
C GLU A 382 -26.59 36.10 -13.36
N THR A 383 -26.59 35.45 -12.18
CA THR A 383 -27.31 34.19 -11.96
C THR A 383 -28.81 34.42 -11.81
N LEU A 384 -29.21 35.50 -11.15
CA LEU A 384 -30.60 35.92 -11.00
C LEU A 384 -31.23 36.23 -12.36
N ALA A 385 -30.54 36.99 -13.21
CA ALA A 385 -31.01 37.30 -14.57
C ALA A 385 -31.19 36.04 -15.45
N ARG A 386 -30.44 34.97 -15.18
CA ARG A 386 -30.61 33.67 -15.85
C ARG A 386 -31.81 32.87 -15.32
N ALA A 387 -32.28 33.16 -14.11
CA ALA A 387 -33.49 32.55 -13.55
C ALA A 387 -34.77 33.24 -14.03
N ASP A 388 -34.67 34.50 -14.49
CA ASP A 388 -35.78 35.28 -15.04
C ASP A 388 -36.07 34.98 -16.53
N ASN A 389 -35.15 34.30 -17.22
CA ASN A 389 -35.31 33.79 -18.60
C ASN A 389 -35.60 32.29 -18.59
#